data_AF-A0A0E3UU99-F1
#
_entry.id   AF-A0A0E3UU99-F1
#
_cell.length_a   1.000
_cell.length_b   1.000
_cell.length_c   1.000
_cell.angle_alpha   90.00
_cell.angle_beta   90.00
_cell.angle_gamma   90.00
#
_symmetry.space_group_name_H-M   'P 1'
#
loop_
_entity.id
_entity.type
_entity.pdbx_description
1 polymer ?
#
loop_
_entity_poly.entity_id
_entity_poly.type
_entity_poly.pdbx_seq_one_letter_code
_entity_poly.pdbx_strand_id
1 'polypeptide(L)'
;MNTINTIVWLFPVIFMLHDFEEIIFVEAWKRKYKRKIQTTKMKKIPFADLGSTPSFSIGVLIEFFIISALSLFACIFDWYFLWLGLFFGFTIHLIVHCMLALQFKGYVPGVVTAVPFLPFCFYILWVSNKFLSFTTAQLWISYVVGAILMLLMVAVLHRCMKSFETFIKKWEV
;
A
#
# COMPACT_ATOMS: atom_id res chain seq x y z
N MET A 1 21.71 15.33 -0.12
CA MET A 1 20.76 14.38 0.48
C MET A 1 21.59 13.29 1.15
N ASN A 2 21.42 13.06 2.46
CA ASN A 2 22.16 11.98 3.13
C ASN A 2 21.56 10.61 2.76
N THR A 3 22.31 9.52 2.96
CA THR A 3 21.88 8.14 2.62
C THR A 3 20.51 7.80 3.19
N ILE A 4 20.23 8.20 4.44
CA ILE A 4 18.94 7.96 5.09
C ILE A 4 17.79 8.71 4.42
N ASN A 5 17.99 9.96 4.00
CA ASN A 5 16.96 10.72 3.27
C ASN A 5 16.64 10.05 1.93
N THR A 6 17.64 9.48 1.26
CA THR A 6 17.42 8.71 0.03
C THR A 6 16.55 7.48 0.30
N ILE A 7 16.86 6.74 1.38
CA ILE A 7 16.05 5.59 1.81
C ILE A 7 14.61 6.01 2.12
N VAL A 8 14.41 7.12 2.81
CA VAL A 8 13.09 7.64 3.16
C VAL A 8 12.25 7.95 1.92
N TRP A 9 12.83 8.58 0.92
CA TRP A 9 12.15 8.90 -0.34
C TRP A 9 11.87 7.68 -1.24
N LEU A 10 12.52 6.53 -1.01
CA LEU A 10 12.16 5.30 -1.73
C LEU A 10 10.75 4.81 -1.38
N PHE A 11 10.23 5.12 -0.18
CA PHE A 11 8.89 4.67 0.22
C PHE A 11 7.79 5.18 -0.74
N PRO A 12 7.57 6.50 -0.91
CA PRO A 12 6.54 6.99 -1.84
C PRO A 12 6.76 6.53 -3.29
N VAL A 13 8.02 6.32 -3.71
CA VAL A 13 8.33 5.83 -5.06
C VAL A 13 7.91 4.37 -5.25
N ILE A 14 8.29 3.48 -4.33
CA ILE A 14 7.92 2.05 -4.39
C ILE A 14 6.41 1.89 -4.27
N PHE A 15 5.79 2.65 -3.36
CA PHE A 15 4.34 2.70 -3.18
C PHE A 15 3.66 3.00 -4.51
N MET A 16 3.99 4.11 -5.17
CA MET A 16 3.33 4.46 -6.44
C MET A 16 3.60 3.47 -7.56
N LEU A 17 4.82 2.92 -7.66
CA LEU A 17 5.10 1.91 -8.68
C LEU A 17 4.26 0.64 -8.48
N HIS A 18 4.01 0.25 -7.24
CA HIS A 18 3.13 -0.87 -6.90
C HIS A 18 1.66 -0.54 -7.22
N ASP A 19 1.15 0.57 -6.70
CA ASP A 19 -0.24 0.97 -6.86
C ASP A 19 -0.59 1.35 -8.31
N PHE A 20 0.39 1.75 -9.13
CA PHE A 20 0.18 1.90 -10.57
C PHE A 20 -0.21 0.58 -11.23
N GLU A 21 0.41 -0.54 -10.86
CA GLU A 21 -0.01 -1.86 -11.37
C GLU A 21 -1.48 -2.11 -11.00
N GLU A 22 -1.87 -1.79 -9.77
CA GLU A 22 -3.25 -1.96 -9.32
C GLU A 22 -4.23 -1.11 -10.11
N ILE A 23 -3.96 0.21 -10.22
CA ILE A 23 -4.82 1.16 -10.92
C ILE A 23 -4.98 0.75 -12.40
N ILE A 24 -3.89 0.40 -13.07
CA ILE A 24 -3.90 0.08 -14.51
C ILE A 24 -4.68 -1.21 -14.76
N PHE A 25 -4.52 -2.23 -13.90
CA PHE A 25 -5.03 -3.57 -14.19
C PHE A 25 -6.32 -3.94 -13.48
N VAL A 26 -6.73 -3.27 -12.40
CA VAL A 26 -7.88 -3.69 -11.58
C VAL A 26 -9.16 -3.88 -12.40
N GLU A 27 -9.48 -2.96 -13.31
CA GLU A 27 -10.70 -3.02 -14.10
C GLU A 27 -10.68 -4.14 -15.13
N ALA A 28 -9.58 -4.25 -15.88
CA ALA A 28 -9.37 -5.30 -16.86
C ALA A 28 -9.35 -6.68 -16.18
N TRP A 29 -8.74 -6.77 -15.00
CA TRP A 29 -8.70 -7.98 -14.19
C TRP A 29 -10.10 -8.40 -13.71
N LYS A 30 -10.89 -7.47 -13.16
CA LYS A 30 -12.28 -7.71 -12.75
C LYS A 30 -13.12 -8.24 -13.92
N ARG A 31 -12.98 -7.67 -15.12
CA ARG A 31 -13.65 -8.15 -16.33
C ARG A 31 -13.19 -9.56 -16.73
N LYS A 32 -11.88 -9.76 -16.85
CA LYS A 32 -11.27 -11.03 -17.29
C LYS A 32 -11.63 -12.19 -16.35
N TYR A 33 -11.66 -11.95 -15.06
CA TYR A 33 -11.88 -12.99 -14.04
C TYR A 33 -13.27 -12.97 -13.41
N LYS A 34 -14.24 -12.22 -13.96
CA LYS A 34 -15.60 -12.07 -13.42
C LYS A 34 -16.22 -13.39 -12.95
N ARG A 35 -16.21 -14.41 -13.80
CA ARG A 35 -16.78 -15.74 -13.46
C ARG A 35 -16.04 -16.39 -12.29
N LYS A 36 -14.71 -16.37 -12.29
CA LYS A 36 -13.88 -16.96 -11.24
C LYS A 36 -14.07 -16.25 -9.89
N ILE A 37 -14.20 -14.93 -9.92
CA ILE A 37 -14.50 -14.09 -8.76
C ILE A 37 -15.87 -14.45 -8.16
N GLN A 38 -16.88 -14.68 -9.00
CA GLN A 38 -18.24 -15.03 -8.55
C GLN A 38 -18.35 -16.45 -7.98
N THR A 39 -17.53 -17.39 -8.44
CA THR A 39 -17.60 -18.81 -8.01
C THR A 39 -16.54 -19.19 -6.99
N THR A 40 -15.65 -18.29 -6.59
CA THR A 40 -14.57 -18.61 -5.66
C THR A 40 -15.09 -18.84 -4.24
N LYS A 41 -14.44 -19.75 -3.51
CA LYS A 41 -14.69 -19.99 -2.07
C LYS A 41 -13.74 -19.21 -1.16
N MET A 42 -12.96 -18.28 -1.71
CA MET A 42 -12.05 -17.44 -0.94
C MET A 42 -12.84 -16.56 0.03
N LYS A 43 -12.43 -16.54 1.30
CA LYS A 43 -13.04 -15.66 2.32
C LYS A 43 -12.82 -14.18 2.00
N LYS A 44 -11.64 -13.84 1.47
CA LYS A 44 -11.27 -12.48 1.06
C LYS A 44 -11.01 -12.49 -0.45
N ILE A 45 -11.94 -11.92 -1.20
CA ILE A 45 -11.83 -11.80 -2.65
C ILE A 45 -11.04 -10.52 -2.97
N PRO A 46 -9.96 -10.59 -3.78
CA PRO A 46 -9.20 -9.40 -4.15
C PRO A 46 -10.08 -8.36 -4.85
N PHE A 47 -9.93 -7.09 -4.46
CA PHE A 47 -10.62 -5.94 -5.05
C PHE A 47 -12.17 -6.00 -5.01
N ALA A 48 -12.78 -6.87 -4.20
CA ALA A 48 -14.24 -7.03 -4.16
C ALA A 48 -14.97 -5.80 -3.61
N ASP A 49 -14.39 -5.14 -2.60
CA ASP A 49 -14.96 -3.94 -1.96
C ASP A 49 -14.63 -2.63 -2.68
N LEU A 50 -13.92 -2.72 -3.82
CA LEU A 50 -13.53 -1.55 -4.59
C LEU A 50 -14.58 -1.21 -5.64
N GLY A 51 -14.90 0.08 -5.75
CA GLY A 51 -15.77 0.64 -6.77
C GLY A 51 -15.09 0.72 -8.13
N SER A 52 -15.26 1.86 -8.80
CA SER A 52 -14.63 2.17 -10.07
C SER A 52 -13.13 2.46 -9.93
N THR A 53 -12.39 2.37 -11.04
CA THR A 53 -10.97 2.72 -11.09
C THR A 53 -10.70 4.18 -10.70
N PRO A 54 -11.52 5.18 -11.12
CA PRO A 54 -11.39 6.55 -10.61
C PRO A 54 -11.56 6.66 -9.09
N SER A 55 -12.55 5.97 -8.52
CA SER A 55 -12.76 5.94 -7.07
C SER A 55 -11.57 5.33 -6.33
N PHE A 56 -11.04 4.21 -6.83
CA PHE A 56 -9.83 3.59 -6.29
C PHE A 56 -8.61 4.52 -6.36
N SER A 57 -8.42 5.20 -7.50
CA SER A 57 -7.28 6.12 -7.72
C SER A 57 -7.27 7.30 -6.74
N ILE A 58 -8.42 7.76 -6.27
CA ILE A 58 -8.49 8.76 -5.20
C ILE A 58 -8.01 8.21 -3.85
N GLY A 59 -8.29 6.94 -3.55
CA GLY A 59 -7.73 6.28 -2.37
C GLY A 59 -6.20 6.28 -2.41
N VAL A 60 -5.63 5.83 -3.54
CA VAL A 60 -4.18 5.80 -3.78
C VAL A 60 -3.58 7.21 -3.71
N LEU A 61 -4.24 8.23 -4.28
CA LEU A 61 -3.77 9.61 -4.24
C LEU A 61 -3.65 10.14 -2.82
N ILE A 62 -4.65 9.90 -1.97
CA ILE A 62 -4.65 10.36 -0.58
C ILE A 62 -3.55 9.63 0.21
N GLU A 63 -3.41 8.32 0.02
CA GLU A 63 -2.36 7.53 0.66
C GLU A 63 -0.96 7.99 0.24
N PHE A 64 -0.74 8.22 -1.06
CA PHE A 64 0.50 8.77 -1.60
C PHE A 64 0.85 10.12 -0.98
N PHE A 65 -0.14 11.01 -0.85
CA PHE A 65 0.07 12.32 -0.25
C PHE A 65 0.50 12.19 1.22
N ILE A 66 -0.15 11.32 1.99
CA ILE A 66 0.19 11.06 3.40
C ILE A 66 1.60 10.47 3.52
N ILE A 67 1.94 9.46 2.72
CA ILE A 67 3.27 8.81 2.72
C ILE A 67 4.36 9.83 2.33
N SER A 68 4.10 10.66 1.33
CA SER A 68 5.02 11.69 0.88
C SER A 68 5.22 12.78 1.93
N ALA A 69 4.14 13.25 2.55
CA ALA A 69 4.19 14.25 3.62
C ALA A 69 4.94 13.70 4.85
N LEU A 70 4.71 12.44 5.22
CA LEU A 70 5.43 11.79 6.30
C LEU A 70 6.92 11.60 5.98
N SER A 71 7.25 11.26 4.73
CA SER A 71 8.65 11.13 4.28
C SER A 71 9.37 12.48 4.32
N LEU A 72 8.70 13.55 3.90
CA LEU A 72 9.21 14.91 4.01
C LEU A 72 9.41 15.31 5.48
N PHE A 73 8.41 15.07 6.33
CA PHE A 73 8.47 15.34 7.77
C PHE A 73 9.65 14.61 8.42
N ALA A 74 9.82 13.32 8.14
CA ALA A 74 10.92 12.51 8.66
C ALA A 74 12.29 13.09 8.26
N CYS A 75 12.44 13.56 7.02
CA CYS A 75 13.68 14.18 6.55
C CYS A 75 13.96 15.57 7.15
N ILE A 76 12.92 16.35 7.49
CA ILE A 76 13.09 17.70 8.06
C ILE A 76 13.40 17.65 9.56
N PHE A 77 12.73 16.75 10.28
CA PHE A 77 12.78 16.70 11.75
C PHE A 77 13.62 15.54 12.30
N ASP A 78 14.28 14.77 11.42
CA ASP A 78 15.01 13.54 11.78
C ASP A 78 14.17 12.55 12.61
N TRP A 79 12.86 12.52 12.35
CA TRP A 79 11.91 11.72 13.09
C TRP A 79 11.33 10.59 12.24
N TYR A 80 11.97 9.43 12.32
CA TYR A 80 11.70 8.29 11.44
C TYR A 80 10.73 7.25 12.03
N PHE A 81 10.21 7.49 13.24
CA PHE A 81 9.44 6.50 14.00
C PHE A 81 8.17 6.04 13.26
N LEU A 82 7.32 6.97 12.79
CA LEU A 82 6.13 6.58 12.02
C LEU A 82 6.44 6.17 10.59
N TRP A 83 7.48 6.76 9.98
CA TRP A 83 7.90 6.37 8.63
C TRP A 83 8.26 4.89 8.59
N LEU A 84 9.06 4.43 9.56
CA LEU A 84 9.47 3.02 9.67
C LEU A 84 8.27 2.09 9.90
N GLY A 85 7.35 2.51 10.76
CA GLY A 85 6.13 1.75 11.05
C GLY A 85 5.21 1.61 9.85
N LEU A 86 4.97 2.69 9.10
CA LEU A 86 4.15 2.64 7.89
C LEU A 86 4.86 1.87 6.76
N PHE A 87 6.19 1.99 6.62
CA PHE A 87 6.95 1.22 5.65
C PHE A 87 6.88 -0.30 5.95
N PHE A 88 6.90 -0.67 7.22
CA PHE A 88 6.65 -2.05 7.65
C PHE A 88 5.22 -2.50 7.31
N GLY A 89 4.22 -1.65 7.56
CA GLY A 89 2.83 -1.90 7.14
C GLY A 89 2.71 -2.13 5.63
N PHE A 90 3.34 -1.27 4.82
CA PHE A 90 3.40 -1.43 3.37
C PHE A 90 4.09 -2.74 2.95
N THR A 91 5.16 -3.13 3.65
CA THR A 91 5.81 -4.43 3.41
C THR A 91 4.85 -5.59 3.67
N ILE A 92 4.04 -5.54 4.73
CA ILE A 92 2.99 -6.53 4.99
C ILE A 92 1.94 -6.51 3.88
N HIS A 93 1.55 -5.34 3.39
CA HIS A 93 0.62 -5.20 2.28
C HIS A 93 1.12 -5.94 1.02
N LEU A 94 2.39 -5.80 0.63
CA LEU A 94 2.98 -6.58 -0.47
C LEU A 94 2.90 -8.10 -0.23
N ILE A 95 3.14 -8.57 1.00
CA ILE A 95 2.98 -10.00 1.36
C ILE A 95 1.52 -10.43 1.15
N VAL A 96 0.55 -9.59 1.51
CA VAL A 96 -0.87 -9.87 1.30
C VAL A 96 -1.19 -10.02 -0.19
N HIS A 97 -0.63 -9.20 -1.09
CA HIS A 97 -0.81 -9.38 -2.54
C HIS A 97 -0.26 -10.72 -3.03
N CYS A 98 0.95 -11.11 -2.59
CA CYS A 98 1.53 -12.41 -2.90
C CYS A 98 0.63 -13.57 -2.41
N MET A 99 0.15 -13.50 -1.16
CA MET A 99 -0.75 -14.52 -0.61
C MET A 99 -2.08 -14.59 -1.37
N LEU A 100 -2.67 -13.44 -1.70
CA LEU A 100 -3.92 -13.38 -2.46
C LEU A 100 -3.76 -13.97 -3.86
N ALA A 101 -2.66 -13.70 -4.55
CA ALA A 101 -2.36 -14.28 -5.86
C ALA A 101 -2.20 -15.81 -5.79
N LEU A 102 -1.50 -16.32 -4.77
CA LEU A 102 -1.36 -17.77 -4.53
C LEU A 102 -2.71 -18.44 -4.27
N GLN A 103 -3.53 -17.86 -3.38
CA GLN A 103 -4.88 -18.38 -3.09
C GLN A 103 -5.80 -18.29 -4.29
N PHE A 104 -5.71 -17.20 -5.05
CA PHE A 104 -6.48 -17.01 -6.28
C PHE A 104 -6.02 -17.96 -7.40
N LYS A 105 -4.80 -18.51 -7.34
CA LYS A 105 -4.19 -19.35 -8.39
C LYS A 105 -4.20 -18.63 -9.74
N GLY A 106 -3.64 -17.43 -9.78
CA GLY A 106 -3.53 -16.64 -10.99
C GLY A 106 -3.07 -15.22 -10.70
N TYR A 107 -2.92 -14.44 -11.77
CA TYR A 107 -2.60 -13.02 -11.64
C TYR A 107 -3.67 -12.31 -10.80
N VAL A 108 -3.21 -11.44 -9.90
CA VAL A 108 -3.98 -10.50 -9.09
C VAL A 108 -3.20 -9.18 -9.17
N PRO A 109 -3.83 -8.04 -9.52
CA PRO A 109 -3.13 -6.77 -9.60
C PRO A 109 -2.30 -6.49 -8.34
N GLY A 110 -1.09 -5.97 -8.56
CA GLY A 110 -0.08 -5.72 -7.54
C GLY A 110 0.92 -6.86 -7.35
N VAL A 111 0.64 -8.09 -7.82
CA VAL A 111 1.55 -9.22 -7.59
C VAL A 111 2.87 -9.10 -8.36
N VAL A 112 2.84 -8.53 -9.57
CA VAL A 112 4.03 -8.48 -10.45
C VAL A 112 5.09 -7.56 -9.86
N THR A 113 4.67 -6.43 -9.27
CA THR A 113 5.52 -5.48 -8.56
C THR A 113 5.82 -5.93 -7.13
N ALA A 114 4.87 -6.56 -6.43
CA ALA A 114 5.08 -7.04 -5.06
C ALA A 114 6.21 -8.07 -4.95
N VAL A 115 6.32 -9.01 -5.90
CA VAL A 115 7.36 -10.06 -5.88
C VAL A 115 8.79 -9.49 -5.84
N PRO A 116 9.22 -8.59 -6.74
CA PRO A 116 10.54 -7.98 -6.69
C PRO A 116 10.68 -6.91 -5.60
N PHE A 117 9.60 -6.19 -5.25
CA PHE A 117 9.69 -5.16 -4.21
C PHE A 117 9.76 -5.74 -2.80
N LEU A 118 9.21 -6.92 -2.55
CA LEU A 118 9.24 -7.54 -1.23
C LEU A 118 10.67 -7.79 -0.69
N PRO A 119 11.61 -8.46 -1.40
CA PRO A 119 12.99 -8.60 -0.93
C PRO A 119 13.69 -7.24 -0.79
N PHE A 120 13.37 -6.27 -1.66
CA PHE A 120 13.90 -4.92 -1.56
C PHE A 120 13.39 -4.17 -0.31
N CYS A 121 12.12 -4.32 0.05
CA CYS A 121 11.55 -3.73 1.27
C CYS A 121 12.16 -4.35 2.53
N PHE A 122 12.38 -5.67 2.55
CA PHE A 122 13.12 -6.31 3.66
C PHE A 122 14.54 -5.78 3.79
N TYR A 123 15.23 -5.56 2.67
CA TYR A 123 16.55 -4.94 2.67
C TYR A 123 16.50 -3.51 3.23
N ILE A 124 15.54 -2.68 2.79
CA ILE A 124 15.36 -1.31 3.32
C ILE A 124 15.07 -1.31 4.82
N LEU A 125 14.19 -2.19 5.32
CA LEU A 125 13.93 -2.33 6.75
C LEU A 125 15.20 -2.70 7.51
N TRP A 126 15.97 -3.66 7.00
CA TRP A 126 17.23 -4.09 7.62
C TRP A 126 18.26 -2.96 7.68
N VAL A 127 18.46 -2.24 6.58
CA VAL A 127 19.37 -1.09 6.52
C VAL A 127 18.87 0.03 7.46
N SER A 128 17.59 0.34 7.44
CA SER A 128 17.00 1.37 8.31
C SER A 128 17.24 1.05 9.79
N ASN A 129 17.11 -0.21 10.20
CA ASN A 129 17.37 -0.63 11.59
C ASN A 129 18.84 -0.54 12.00
N LYS A 130 19.78 -0.48 11.04
CA LYS A 130 21.20 -0.23 11.32
C LYS A 130 21.51 1.25 11.45
N PHE A 131 20.84 2.10 10.68
CA PHE A 131 21.03 3.55 10.72
C PHE A 131 20.24 4.24 11.83
N LEU A 132 19.04 3.73 12.15
CA LEU A 132 18.19 4.25 13.19
C LEU A 132 18.61 3.64 14.53
N SER A 133 19.09 4.47 15.45
CA SER A 133 19.49 4.06 16.81
C SER A 133 18.30 3.73 17.73
N PHE A 134 17.29 3.03 17.20
CA PHE A 134 16.14 2.58 17.97
C PHE A 134 16.49 1.33 18.78
N THR A 135 16.03 1.31 20.04
CA THR A 135 16.01 0.09 20.84
C THR A 135 15.06 -0.93 20.21
N THR A 136 15.26 -2.22 20.52
CA THR A 136 14.35 -3.31 20.09
C THR A 136 12.89 -3.02 20.45
N ALA A 137 12.65 -2.44 21.64
CA ALA A 137 11.31 -2.05 22.07
C ALA A 137 10.71 -0.95 21.17
N GLN A 138 11.46 0.13 20.93
CA GLN A 138 11.00 1.23 20.05
C GLN A 138 10.72 0.72 18.63
N LEU A 139 11.53 -0.20 18.13
CA LEU A 139 11.33 -0.81 16.82
C LEU A 139 9.98 -1.55 16.73
N TRP A 140 9.71 -2.44 17.67
CA TRP A 140 8.45 -3.19 17.69
C TRP A 140 7.24 -2.29 17.91
N ILE A 141 7.35 -1.26 18.76
CA ILE A 141 6.28 -0.28 18.95
C ILE A 141 6.04 0.49 17.65
N SER A 142 7.08 0.93 16.95
CA SER A 142 6.97 1.60 15.64
C SER A 142 6.20 0.73 14.64
N TYR A 143 6.56 -0.56 14.52
CA TYR A 143 5.88 -1.50 13.63
C TYR A 143 4.40 -1.70 13.99
N VAL A 144 4.08 -1.89 15.27
CA VAL A 144 2.70 -2.08 15.72
C VAL A 144 1.87 -0.82 15.50
N VAL A 145 2.39 0.34 15.92
CA VAL A 145 1.71 1.63 15.74
C VAL A 145 1.50 1.93 14.26
N GLY A 146 2.52 1.72 13.42
CA GLY A 146 2.42 1.89 11.98
C GLY A 146 1.39 0.98 11.34
N ALA A 147 1.39 -0.31 11.69
CA ALA A 147 0.39 -1.26 11.17
C ALA A 147 -1.04 -0.87 11.56
N ILE A 148 -1.26 -0.44 12.82
CA ILE A 148 -2.57 0.05 13.27
C ILE A 148 -2.98 1.30 12.50
N LEU A 149 -2.07 2.27 12.34
CA LEU A 149 -2.34 3.50 11.60
C LEU A 149 -2.66 3.22 10.12
N MET A 150 -1.95 2.28 9.49
CA MET A 150 -2.25 1.88 8.12
C MET A 150 -3.66 1.26 8.01
N LEU A 151 -4.05 0.39 8.93
CA LEU A 151 -5.40 -0.19 8.94
C LEU A 151 -6.49 0.88 9.13
N LEU A 152 -6.26 1.83 10.04
CA LEU A 152 -7.17 2.97 10.25
C LEU A 152 -7.24 3.86 9.01
N MET A 153 -6.11 4.14 8.38
CA MET A 153 -6.02 4.91 7.15
C MET A 153 -6.82 4.24 6.04
N VAL A 154 -6.58 2.96 5.77
CA VAL A 154 -7.35 2.19 4.77
C VAL A 154 -8.85 2.22 5.07
N ALA A 155 -9.26 2.08 6.34
CA ALA A 155 -10.67 2.17 6.72
C ALA A 155 -11.29 3.53 6.42
N VAL A 156 -10.56 4.62 6.61
CA VAL A 156 -10.99 5.98 6.23
C VAL A 156 -11.02 6.14 4.71
N LEU A 157 -10.00 5.66 4.00
CA LEU A 157 -9.92 5.72 2.54
C LEU A 157 -11.12 5.02 1.89
N HIS A 158 -11.55 3.85 2.39
CA HIS A 158 -12.76 3.18 1.92
C HIS A 158 -14.03 4.05 2.03
N ARG A 159 -14.12 4.95 3.02
CA ARG A 159 -15.24 5.90 3.11
C ARG A 159 -15.09 6.99 2.06
N CYS A 160 -13.89 7.58 1.91
CA CYS A 160 -13.61 8.60 0.90
C CYS A 160 -13.86 8.10 -0.53
N MET A 161 -13.41 6.89 -0.85
CA MET A 161 -13.64 6.23 -2.14
C MET A 161 -15.13 6.08 -2.44
N LYS A 162 -15.94 5.64 -1.47
CA LYS A 162 -17.40 5.53 -1.64
C LYS A 162 -18.06 6.88 -1.91
N SER A 163 -17.68 7.92 -1.17
CA SER A 163 -18.18 9.27 -1.43
C SER A 163 -17.80 9.77 -2.83
N PHE A 164 -16.56 9.52 -3.25
CA PHE A 164 -16.10 9.90 -4.58
C PHE A 164 -16.77 9.11 -5.71
N GLU A 165 -17.06 7.83 -5.50
CA GLU A 165 -17.81 6.99 -6.44
C GLU A 165 -19.20 7.59 -6.73
N THR A 166 -19.91 8.08 -5.70
CA THR A 166 -21.20 8.75 -5.89
C THR A 166 -21.05 10.08 -6.62
N PHE A 167 -19.95 10.81 -6.37
CA PHE A 167 -19.67 12.06 -7.06
C PHE A 167 -19.37 11.84 -8.54
N ILE A 168 -18.47 10.91 -8.88
CA ILE A 168 -18.01 10.71 -10.26
C ILE A 168 -19.12 10.18 -11.16
N LYS A 169 -20.07 9.39 -10.64
CA LYS A 169 -21.27 8.95 -11.37
C LYS A 169 -22.14 10.09 -11.90
N LYS A 170 -22.07 11.28 -11.29
CA LYS A 170 -22.77 12.48 -11.80
C LYS A 170 -22.15 13.03 -13.08
N TRP A 171 -20.94 12.60 -13.41
CA TRP A 171 -20.19 13.02 -14.60
C TRP A 171 -20.26 12.01 -15.75
N GLU A 172 -20.84 10.83 -15.53
CA GLU A 172 -21.01 9.78 -16.56
C GLU A 172 -22.24 10.01 -17.45
N VAL A 173 -22.56 11.28 -17.73
CA VAL A 173 -23.71 11.71 -18.57
C VAL A 173 -23.45 11.42 -20.05
#